data_AF-A0A9D7LUC0-F1
#
_entry.id   AF-A0A9D7LUC0-F1
#
_cell.length_a   1.000
_cell.length_b   1.000
_cell.length_c   1.000
_cell.angle_alpha   90.00
_cell.angle_beta   90.00
_cell.angle_gamma   90.00
#
_symmetry.space_group_name_H-M   'P 1'
#
loop_
_entity.id
_entity.type
_entity.pdbx_description
1 polymer ?
#
loop_
_entity_poly.entity_id
_entity_poly.type
_entity_poly.pdbx_seq_one_letter_code
_entity_poly.pdbx_strand_id
1 'polypeptide(L)' 'MDKIVSVSAIADGCLKVTFSDGRTGEFDVKPFMRSEFFAALRDQEYFAQVGLFFSGVGWPGGQDLGPDTISAQLFVPEHS' A
#
# COMPACT_ATOMS: atom_id res chain seq x y z
N MET A 1 3.62 14.32 -10.55
CA MET A 1 4.12 12.97 -10.18
C MET A 1 3.30 12.52 -9.00
N ASP A 2 2.59 11.42 -9.12
CA ASP A 2 1.80 10.88 -8.02
C ASP A 2 2.74 10.44 -6.90
N LYS A 3 2.56 11.01 -5.72
CA LYS A 3 3.32 10.66 -4.52
C LYS A 3 2.32 10.25 -3.44
N ILE A 4 2.62 9.18 -2.72
CA ILE A 4 1.88 8.82 -1.52
C ILE A 4 2.38 9.68 -0.35
N VAL A 5 1.44 10.33 0.33
CA VAL A 5 1.69 11.23 1.46
C VAL A 5 1.20 10.65 2.78
N SER A 6 0.34 9.64 2.74
CA SER A 6 -0.09 8.90 3.92
C SER A 6 -0.40 7.45 3.55
N VAL A 7 -0.06 6.54 4.45
CA VAL A 7 -0.39 5.12 4.35
C VAL A 7 -0.73 4.58 5.73
N SER A 8 -1.69 3.67 5.79
CA SER A 8 -1.99 2.89 7.00
C SER A 8 -2.46 1.50 6.60
N ALA A 9 -1.99 0.48 7.32
CA ALA A 9 -2.52 -0.87 7.18
C ALA A 9 -3.96 -0.91 7.71
N ILE A 10 -4.85 -1.52 6.94
CA ILE A 10 -6.23 -1.80 7.33
C ILE A 10 -6.46 -3.32 7.35
N ALA A 11 -7.68 -3.74 7.69
CA ALA A 11 -8.03 -5.15 7.78
C ALA A 11 -7.84 -5.89 6.44
N ASP A 12 -7.72 -7.22 6.51
CA ASP A 12 -7.72 -8.12 5.35
C ASP A 12 -6.52 -7.95 4.39
N GLY A 13 -5.40 -7.39 4.85
CA GLY A 13 -4.20 -7.22 4.02
C GLY A 13 -4.32 -6.09 2.99
N CYS A 14 -5.20 -5.13 3.27
CA CYS A 14 -5.36 -3.91 2.49
C CYS A 14 -4.63 -2.73 3.14
N LEU A 15 -4.29 -1.73 2.32
CA LEU A 15 -3.74 -0.46 2.75
C LEU A 15 -4.72 0.65 2.45
N LYS A 16 -4.88 1.59 3.37
CA LYS A 16 -5.46 2.91 3.06
C LYS A 16 -4.33 3.85 2.69
N VAL A 17 -4.40 4.42 1.49
CA VAL A 17 -3.38 5.32 0.96
C VAL A 17 -3.98 6.66 0.58
N THR A 18 -3.21 7.73 0.81
CA THR A 18 -3.55 9.08 0.36
C THR A 18 -2.44 9.60 -0.54
N PHE A 19 -2.82 10.04 -1.72
CA PHE A 19 -1.93 10.69 -2.69
C PHE A 19 -1.82 12.19 -2.40
N SER A 20 -0.74 12.80 -2.87
CA SER A 20 -0.48 14.24 -2.74
C SER A 20 -1.55 15.12 -3.38
N ASP A 21 -2.32 14.58 -4.32
CA ASP A 21 -3.45 15.24 -4.99
C ASP A 21 -4.76 15.20 -4.18
N GLY A 22 -4.75 14.58 -2.99
CA GLY A 22 -5.91 14.44 -2.11
C GLY A 22 -6.74 13.17 -2.34
N ARG A 23 -6.52 12.47 -3.45
CA ARG A 23 -7.12 11.15 -3.72
C ARG A 23 -6.75 10.18 -2.61
N THR A 24 -7.77 9.57 -2.00
CA THR A 24 -7.61 8.56 -0.95
C THR A 24 -8.38 7.31 -1.35
N GLY A 25 -7.77 6.15 -1.18
CA GLY A 25 -8.39 4.89 -1.53
C GLY A 25 -7.78 3.72 -0.79
N GLU A 26 -8.33 2.55 -1.08
CA GLU A 26 -7.90 1.27 -0.54
C GLU A 26 -7.13 0.49 -1.60
N PHE A 27 -6.07 -0.20 -1.18
CA PHE A 27 -5.21 -0.98 -2.06
C PHE A 27 -5.00 -2.37 -1.48
N ASP A 28 -5.38 -3.39 -2.24
CA ASP A 28 -5.27 -4.80 -1.84
C ASP A 28 -3.85 -5.33 -2.13
N VAL A 29 -3.13 -5.72 -1.08
CA VAL A 29 -1.74 -6.20 -1.21
C VAL A 29 -1.67 -7.71 -1.38
N LYS A 30 -2.74 -8.47 -1.10
CA LYS A 30 -2.78 -9.93 -1.18
C LYS A 30 -2.32 -10.51 -2.53
N PRO A 31 -2.61 -9.93 -3.72
CA PRO A 31 -2.09 -10.48 -4.97
C PRO A 31 -0.56 -10.50 -5.02
N PHE A 32 0.12 -9.55 -4.38
CA PHE A 32 1.58 -9.47 -4.32
C PHE A 32 2.18 -10.49 -3.35
N MET A 33 1.46 -10.82 -2.27
CA MET A 33 1.87 -11.79 -1.26
C MET A 33 2.05 -13.22 -1.81
N ARG A 34 1.76 -13.49 -3.08
CA ARG A 34 2.01 -14.80 -3.71
C ARG A 34 3.49 -15.08 -3.97
N SER A 35 4.28 -14.03 -4.18
CA SER A 35 5.71 -14.14 -4.43
C SER A 35 6.50 -14.35 -3.14
N GLU A 36 7.61 -15.09 -3.19
CA GLU A 36 8.47 -15.31 -2.02
C GLU A 36 9.01 -14.01 -1.42
N PHE A 37 9.31 -13.02 -2.26
CA PHE A 37 9.78 -11.70 -1.82
C PHE A 37 8.77 -10.97 -0.92
N PHE A 38 7.47 -11.16 -1.16
CA PHE A 38 6.38 -10.54 -0.39
C PHE A 38 5.75 -11.49 0.63
N ALA A 39 6.30 -12.69 0.83
CA ALA A 39 5.74 -13.68 1.74
C ALA A 39 5.67 -13.16 3.20
N ALA A 40 6.61 -12.29 3.60
CA ALA A 40 6.62 -11.66 4.91
C ALA A 40 5.38 -10.77 5.18
N LEU A 41 4.74 -10.24 4.13
CA LEU A 41 3.54 -9.41 4.25
C LEU A 41 2.29 -10.20 4.68
N ARG A 42 2.36 -11.54 4.69
CA ARG A 42 1.28 -12.38 5.23
C ARG A 42 1.22 -12.33 6.76
N ASP A 43 2.30 -11.93 7.41
CA ASP A 43 2.33 -11.68 8.84
C ASP A 43 1.72 -10.30 9.12
N GLN A 44 0.69 -10.26 9.97
CA GLN A 44 -0.06 -9.03 10.22
C GLN A 44 0.75 -7.99 10.99
N GLU A 45 1.63 -8.42 11.90
CA GLU A 45 2.48 -7.51 12.69
C GLU A 45 3.55 -6.89 11.79
N TYR A 46 4.10 -7.67 10.87
CA TYR A 46 5.02 -7.18 9.84
C TYR A 46 4.32 -6.25 8.84
N PHE A 47 3.14 -6.65 8.35
CA PHE A 47 2.36 -5.85 7.41
C PHE A 47 2.01 -4.46 7.96
N ALA A 48 1.68 -4.40 9.25
CA ALA A 48 1.37 -3.15 9.96
C ALA A 48 2.55 -2.17 10.05
N GLN A 49 3.79 -2.63 9.81
CA GLN A 49 4.99 -1.79 9.76
C GLN A 49 5.17 -1.03 8.44
N VAL A 50 4.15 -1.05 7.57
CA VAL A 50 4.12 -0.26 6.35
C VAL A 50 4.39 1.22 6.64
N GLY A 51 5.24 1.84 5.83
CA GLY A 51 5.58 3.26 5.93
C GLY A 51 5.75 3.90 4.56
N LEU A 52 5.93 5.22 4.54
CA LEU A 52 6.27 5.94 3.31
C LEU A 52 7.71 5.60 2.91
N PHE A 53 7.90 5.28 1.63
CA PHE A 53 9.22 4.98 1.06
C PHE A 53 9.36 5.69 -0.28
N PHE A 54 10.26 6.68 -0.34
CA PHE A 54 10.40 7.60 -1.49
C PHE A 54 9.06 8.27 -1.89
N SER A 55 8.50 7.90 -3.05
CA SER A 55 7.21 8.37 -3.55
C SER A 55 6.07 7.37 -3.32
N GLY A 56 6.37 6.19 -2.78
CA GLY A 56 5.43 5.10 -2.55
C GLY A 56 5.41 4.65 -1.09
N VAL A 57 5.26 3.34 -0.90
CA VAL A 57 5.24 2.70 0.43
C VAL A 57 6.24 1.56 0.49
N GLY A 58 6.66 1.19 1.70
CA GLY A 58 7.56 0.07 1.90
C GLY A 58 7.53 -0.50 3.30
N TRP A 59 8.25 -1.61 3.47
CA TRP A 59 8.37 -2.38 4.70
C TRP A 59 9.84 -2.53 5.13
N PRO A 60 10.11 -2.87 6.41
CA PRO A 60 11.47 -2.96 6.96
C PRO A 60 12.41 -3.96 6.25
N GLY A 61 11.85 -4.95 5.55
CA GLY A 61 12.60 -5.98 4.81
C GLY A 61 12.99 -5.57 3.40
N GLY A 62 12.70 -4.32 3.00
CA GLY A 62 13.06 -3.78 1.70
C GLY A 62 12.02 -4.00 0.61
N GLN A 63 10.85 -4.58 0.93
CA GLN A 63 9.71 -4.61 0.03
C GLN A 63 9.18 -3.18 -0.15
N ASP A 64 8.96 -2.78 -1.40
CA ASP A 64 8.37 -1.50 -1.73
C ASP A 64 7.33 -1.62 -2.84
N LEU A 65 6.39 -0.67 -2.85
CA LEU A 65 5.40 -0.50 -3.90
C LEU A 65 5.34 0.97 -4.30
N GLY A 66 5.62 1.22 -5.57
CA GLY A 66 5.57 2.56 -6.15
C GLY A 66 4.15 3.11 -6.29
N PRO A 67 4.01 4.45 -6.39
CA PRO A 67 2.72 5.12 -6.53
C PRO A 67 1.96 4.67 -7.78
N ASP A 68 2.65 4.35 -8.88
CA ASP A 68 2.03 3.86 -10.13
C ASP A 68 1.34 2.50 -9.93
N THR A 69 1.99 1.59 -9.19
CA THR A 69 1.44 0.25 -8.91
C THR A 69 0.19 0.35 -8.03
N ILE A 70 0.24 1.24 -7.05
CA ILE A 70 -0.86 1.47 -6.13
C ILE A 70 -2.02 2.16 -6.84
N SER A 71 -1.75 3.23 -7.61
CA SER A 71 -2.73 3.97 -8.40
C SER A 71 -3.49 3.07 -9.38
N ALA A 72 -2.78 2.13 -10.04
CA ALA A 72 -3.39 1.22 -11.02
C ALA A 72 -4.43 0.25 -10.43
N GLN A 73 -4.36 -0.05 -9.12
CA GLN A 73 -5.28 -0.96 -8.43
C GLN A 73 -5.98 -0.27 -7.25
N LEU A 74 -5.93 1.06 -7.20
CA LEU A 74 -6.52 1.83 -6.12
C LEU A 74 -8.04 1.79 -6.24
N PHE A 75 -8.70 1.25 -5.23
CA PHE A 75 -10.14 1.38 -5.09
C PHE A 75 -10.44 2.70 -4.38
N VAL A 76 -10.98 3.68 -5.12
CA VAL A 76 -11.46 4.93 -4.55
C VAL A 76 -12.96 4.78 -4.33
N PRO A 77 -13.45 4.65 -3.08
CA PRO A 77 -14.88 4.64 -2.84
C PRO A 77 -15.42 6.03 -3.21
N GLU A 78 -16.15 6.13 -4.32
CA GLU A 78 -16.85 7.36 -4.69
C GLU A 78 -17.87 7.70 -3.60
N HIS A 79 -17.82 8.93 -3.10
CA HIS A 79 -18.86 9.47 -2.24
C HIS A 79 -20.20 9.38 -2.98
N SER A 80 -21.13 8.55 -2.47
CA SER A 80 -22.55 8.59 -2.85
C SER A 80 -23.22 9.90 -2.43
#